data_AF-A0A954F298-F1
#
_entry.id   AF-A0A954F298-F1
#
_cell.length_a   1.000
_cell.length_b   1.000
_cell.length_c   1.000
_cell.angle_alpha   90.00
_cell.angle_beta   90.00
_cell.angle_gamma   90.00
#
_symmetry.space_group_name_H-M   'P 1'
#
loop_
_entity.id
_entity.type
_entity.pdbx_description
1 polymer ?
#
loop_
_entity_poly.entity_id
_entity_poly.type
_entity_poly.pdbx_seq_one_letter_code
_entity_poly.pdbx_strand_id
1 'polypeptide(L)' 'MKFPPDILRQCCFLAGPTAVGKTKLSLHLAQQLDAEILSLDSMAIYTGMDIGTAKP' A
#
# COMPACT_ATOMS: atom_id res chain seq x y z
N MET A 1 -11.73 -16.50 3.01
CA MET A 1 -11.12 -15.99 4.27
C MET A 1 -12.17 -15.20 5.03
N LYS A 2 -12.34 -15.45 6.33
CA LYS A 2 -13.15 -14.59 7.21
C LYS A 2 -12.17 -13.68 7.95
N PHE A 3 -12.13 -12.40 7.59
CA PHE A 3 -11.36 -11.41 8.36
C PHE A 3 -12.17 -11.02 9.60
N PRO A 4 -11.54 -10.93 10.78
CA PRO A 4 -12.22 -10.42 11.96
C PRO A 4 -12.63 -8.95 11.71
N PRO A 5 -13.86 -8.55 12.08
CA PRO A 5 -14.37 -7.21 11.77
C PRO A 5 -13.53 -6.08 12.40
N ASP A 6 -12.82 -6.39 13.48
CA ASP A 6 -11.95 -5.44 14.19
C ASP A 6 -10.62 -5.15 13.48
N ILE A 7 -10.26 -5.91 12.43
CA ILE A 7 -8.97 -5.74 11.74
C ILE A 7 -8.81 -4.32 11.19
N LEU A 8 -9.90 -3.69 10.75
CA LEU A 8 -9.89 -2.33 10.21
C LEU A 8 -9.47 -1.28 11.24
N ARG A 9 -9.61 -1.57 12.54
CA ARG A 9 -9.15 -0.67 13.62
C ARG A 9 -7.64 -0.64 13.76
N GLN A 10 -6.94 -1.63 13.19
CA GLN A 10 -5.49 -1.76 13.24
C GLN A 10 -4.83 -1.37 11.91
N CYS A 11 -5.61 -0.84 10.96
CA CYS A 11 -5.12 -0.47 9.64
C CYS A 11 -5.11 1.05 9.45
N CYS A 12 -4.06 1.55 8.79
CA CYS A 12 -4.02 2.90 8.25
C CYS A 12 -4.18 2.84 6.72
N PHE A 13 -5.01 3.73 6.17
CA PHE A 13 -5.25 3.80 4.72
C PHE A 13 -4.56 5.02 4.15
N LEU A 14 -3.64 4.80 3.21
CA LEU A 14 -2.95 5.87 2.48
C LEU A 14 -3.47 5.94 1.04
N ALA A 15 -4.43 6.83 0.80
CA ALA A 15 -5.04 7.04 -0.52
C ALA A 15 -4.58 8.37 -1.16
N GLY A 16 -4.69 8.46 -2.48
CA GLY A 16 -4.39 9.68 -3.24
C GLY A 16 -4.05 9.39 -4.71
N PRO A 17 -3.95 10.42 -5.57
CA PRO A 17 -3.66 10.26 -7.00
C PRO A 17 -2.30 9.60 -7.28
N THR A 18 -2.10 9.06 -8.49
CA THR A 18 -0.78 8.55 -8.92
C THR A 18 0.26 9.67 -8.90
N ALA A 19 1.53 9.33 -8.65
CA ALA A 19 2.68 10.24 -8.62
C ALA A 19 2.72 11.31 -7.51
N VAL A 20 1.78 11.32 -6.55
CA VAL A 20 1.83 12.26 -5.39
C VAL A 20 2.81 11.84 -4.28
N GLY A 21 3.61 10.79 -4.49
CA GLY A 21 4.63 10.34 -3.53
C GLY A 21 4.16 9.37 -2.44
N LYS A 22 2.98 8.74 -2.60
CA LYS A 22 2.43 7.78 -1.61
C LYS A 22 3.40 6.68 -1.22
N THR A 23 4.13 6.10 -2.18
CA THR A 23 5.09 5.03 -1.94
C THR A 23 6.23 5.47 -1.01
N LYS A 24 6.73 6.70 -1.17
CA LYS A 24 7.76 7.25 -0.27
C LYS A 24 7.22 7.44 1.14
N LEU A 25 5.99 7.95 1.26
CA LEU A 25 5.33 8.16 2.55
C LEU A 25 5.00 6.84 3.24
N SER A 26 4.52 5.82 2.52
CA SER A 26 4.19 4.51 3.10
C SER A 26 5.42 3.82 3.68
N LEU A 27 6.57 3.89 2.98
CA LEU A 27 7.83 3.34 3.50
C LEU A 27 8.28 4.02 4.80
N HIS A 28 8.15 5.35 4.88
CA HIS A 28 8.48 6.09 6.09
C HIS A 28 7.55 5.74 7.26
N LEU A 29 6.24 5.69 7.02
CA LEU A 29 5.26 5.33 8.04
C LEU A 29 5.43 3.90 8.53
N ALA A 30 5.68 2.95 7.63
CA ALA A 30 5.92 1.55 7.98
C ALA A 30 7.10 1.39 8.95
N GLN A 31 8.20 2.12 8.71
CA GLN A 31 9.36 2.12 9.61
C GLN A 31 9.05 2.74 10.99
N GLN A 32 8.26 3.81 11.03
CA GLN A 32 7.93 4.47 12.30
C GLN A 32 6.90 3.71 13.14
N LEU A 33 5.98 3.01 12.47
CA LEU A 33 4.86 2.30 13.11
C LEU A 33 5.13 0.81 13.32
N ASP A 34 6.28 0.31 12.88
CA ASP A 34 6.58 -1.14 12.83
C ASP A 34 5.45 -1.92 12.13
N ALA A 35 5.05 -1.42 10.95
CA ALA A 35 3.87 -1.89 10.24
C ALA A 35 4.21 -2.50 8.88
N GLU A 36 3.40 -3.46 8.45
CA GLU A 36 3.48 -4.04 7.11
C GLU A 36 2.72 -3.20 6.07
N ILE A 37 3.22 -3.17 4.84
CA ILE A 37 2.58 -2.46 3.73
C ILE A 37 1.78 -3.45 2.88
N LEU A 38 0.49 -3.21 2.74
CA LEU A 38 -0.38 -3.90 1.79
C LEU A 38 -0.69 -2.98 0.60
N SER A 39 -0.31 -3.39 -0.61
CA SER A 39 -0.65 -2.64 -1.83
C SER A 39 -2.15 -2.76 -2.13
N LEU A 40 -2.80 -1.61 -2.32
CA LEU A 40 -4.21 -1.50 -2.76
C LEU A 40 -4.30 -0.97 -4.20
N ASP A 41 -3.27 -1.17 -5.01
CA ASP A 41 -3.24 -0.79 -6.42
C ASP A 41 -3.61 -1.99 -7.32
N SER A 42 -4.69 -1.83 -8.09
CA SER A 42 -5.20 -2.88 -9.00
C SER A 42 -4.24 -3.24 -10.12
N MET A 43 -3.27 -2.38 -10.45
CA MET A 43 -2.30 -2.59 -11.52
C MET A 43 -1.00 -3.22 -11.00
N ALA A 44 -0.68 -3.05 -9.72
CA ALA A 44 0.54 -3.59 -9.12
C ALA A 44 0.58 -5.15 -9.07
N ILE A 45 -0.57 -5.81 -9.24
CA ILE A 45 -0.68 -7.28 -9.22
C ILE A 45 -0.11 -7.96 -10.48
N TYR A 46 0.00 -7.24 -11.60
CA TYR A 46 0.39 -7.85 -12.89
C TYR A 46 1.90 -8.00 -13.01
N THR A 47 2.40 -9.23 -12.97
CA THR A 47 3.84 -9.53 -13.16
C THR A 47 4.33 -9.06 -14.53
N GLY A 48 5.52 -8.43 -14.58
CA GLY A 48 6.14 -7.94 -15.82
C GLY A 48 5.67 -6.56 -16.29
N MET A 49 4.76 -5.91 -15.56
CA MET A 49 4.26 -4.56 -15.88
C MET A 49 4.87 -3.45 -15.00
N ASP A 50 6.13 -3.56 -14.61
CA ASP A 50 6.68 -2.75 -13.51
C ASP A 50 6.86 -1.26 -13.86
N ILE A 51 7.28 -0.94 -15.09
CA ILE A 51 7.51 0.45 -15.55
C ILE A 51 6.20 1.24 -15.64
N GLY A 52 5.20 0.71 -16.36
CA GLY A 52 3.93 1.40 -16.61
C GLY A 52 3.03 1.51 -15.38
N THR A 53 3.26 0.68 -14.36
CA THR A 53 2.47 0.65 -13.12
C THR A 53 3.20 1.27 -11.93
N ALA A 54 4.40 1.81 -12.16
CA ALA A 54 5.23 2.47 -11.15
C ALA A 54 5.40 1.62 -9.87
N LYS A 55 5.62 0.31 -10.03
CA LYS A 55 5.90 -0.55 -8.88
C LYS A 55 7.23 -0.16 -8.24
N PRO A 56 7.29 -0.09 -6.90
CA PRO A 56 8.54 0.08 -6.17
C PRO A 56 9.48 -1.12 -6.29
#